data_AF-A0A2H0QPN4-F1
#
_entry.id   AF-A0A2H0QPN4-F1
#
_cell.length_a   1.000
_cell.length_b   1.000
_cell.length_c   1.000
_cell.angle_alpha   90.00
_cell.angle_beta   90.00
_cell.angle_gamma   90.00
#
_symmetry.space_group_name_H-M   'P 1'
#
loop_
_entity.id
_entity.type
_entity.pdbx_description
1 polymer ?
#
loop_
_entity_poly.entity_id
_entity_poly.type
_entity_poly.pdbx_seq_one_letter_code
_entity_poly.pdbx_strand_id
1 'polypeptide(L)'
;MKSQNGLFTRNVHLACSFSNKWYFACDLTPLTNARETYMSKRLLSLGLILLTLMSAQSCGGRNEQSFPHTGSKVLEAGISTTLERKDQIIHGKTYYISTNGLRIRTSAEINNTNIAGNLNQNDEVIVTDLIQGVDTVFVQVKVLKTKAVLEPAEAYYVSFKYLMEEKFSYRDFTGKFFVIQNIATERLRVYERECMDNSCAHKMVLEAQLAVGEDTEETRTWVGSYRLTHWVKFYQDGAGHYPSWYNDNYPMPPAPDKGVTAWFKKKYMPEVDGKHKGSMRGAFGWYTGMIAPNQNAQWTHGTIGWGENKTSYIERTKKFLANLVADPRSHGCSRTDNETIAYLRELLPPGTPFLKIYALEALKNGEQQTEAKQWSYVLTKEDSQKVNGFTSDRDQVLKKGVKEDRILEQGTYNVDTHPDVVEFDEDAGRIARKLGSKGNIYGVKKEDMKGTFYIDTGLIEGYSHPVHKSITVGGYQDELLPDFVNNDVLGL
;
A
#
# COMPACT_ATOMS: atom_id res chain seq x y z
N MET A 1 -47.13 18.20 -50.71
CA MET A 1 -48.27 19.11 -50.44
C MET A 1 -48.83 18.79 -49.06
N LYS A 2 -48.97 19.83 -48.20
CA LYS A 2 -49.92 20.05 -47.08
C LYS A 2 -50.61 18.80 -46.48
N SER A 3 -50.34 18.41 -45.23
CA SER A 3 -50.85 18.94 -43.94
C SER A 3 -52.21 18.37 -43.50
N GLN A 4 -52.36 18.21 -42.17
CA GLN A 4 -53.60 18.03 -41.37
C GLN A 4 -54.12 16.57 -41.23
N ASN A 5 -54.67 16.07 -40.12
CA ASN A 5 -55.03 16.54 -38.77
C ASN A 5 -55.15 15.28 -37.86
N GLY A 6 -54.87 15.34 -36.55
CA GLY A 6 -55.92 15.36 -35.50
C GLY A 6 -55.55 14.36 -34.38
N LEU A 7 -55.28 14.79 -33.14
CA LEU A 7 -56.19 15.09 -32.01
C LEU A 7 -56.51 13.85 -31.14
N PHE A 8 -56.03 13.84 -29.88
CA PHE A 8 -56.88 13.61 -28.68
C PHE A 8 -56.17 14.07 -27.37
N THR A 9 -56.97 14.76 -26.54
CA THR A 9 -56.78 15.46 -25.24
C THR A 9 -56.71 14.50 -24.03
N ARG A 10 -56.29 14.82 -22.77
CA ARG A 10 -56.57 15.88 -21.76
C ARG A 10 -55.47 15.81 -20.65
N ASN A 11 -54.90 16.89 -20.07
CA ASN A 11 -55.35 17.92 -19.09
C ASN A 11 -55.72 17.47 -17.66
N VAL A 12 -54.97 17.97 -16.65
CA VAL A 12 -55.43 18.34 -15.30
C VAL A 12 -54.72 19.64 -14.85
N HIS A 13 -55.52 20.54 -14.26
CA HIS A 13 -55.27 21.94 -13.88
C HIS A 13 -54.50 22.16 -12.55
N LEU A 14 -53.88 23.34 -12.42
CA LEU A 14 -53.77 24.09 -11.17
C LEU A 14 -53.91 25.60 -11.45
N ALA A 15 -54.77 26.26 -10.70
CA ALA A 15 -55.23 27.64 -10.88
C ALA A 15 -54.51 28.61 -9.92
N CYS A 16 -54.20 29.81 -10.41
CA CYS A 16 -53.82 30.98 -9.61
C CYS A 16 -55.02 31.91 -9.42
N SER A 17 -55.14 32.50 -8.23
CA SER A 17 -56.16 33.48 -7.83
C SER A 17 -55.59 34.90 -7.88
N PHE A 18 -56.38 35.84 -8.40
CA PHE A 18 -56.13 37.28 -8.37
C PHE A 18 -56.90 37.97 -7.23
N SER A 19 -56.29 39.02 -6.71
CA SER A 19 -56.72 39.94 -5.65
C SER A 19 -57.81 40.94 -6.06
N ASN A 20 -58.50 41.54 -5.07
CA ASN A 20 -58.74 43.00 -5.00
C ASN A 20 -59.37 43.39 -3.65
N LYS A 21 -58.78 44.36 -2.93
CA LYS A 21 -59.42 45.60 -2.40
C LYS A 21 -58.46 46.44 -1.52
N TRP A 22 -58.17 47.65 -2.02
CA TRP A 22 -58.00 48.98 -1.38
C TRP A 22 -57.01 49.27 -0.22
N TYR A 23 -56.00 50.10 -0.59
CA TYR A 23 -55.35 51.26 0.06
C TYR A 23 -55.08 51.27 1.59
N PHE A 24 -53.80 51.36 1.96
CA PHE A 24 -53.20 52.57 2.57
C PHE A 24 -51.66 52.51 2.47
N ALA A 25 -51.06 53.68 2.27
CA ALA A 25 -49.63 53.87 2.08
C ALA A 25 -48.89 54.22 3.38
N CYS A 26 -47.58 53.96 3.33
CA CYS A 26 -46.47 54.61 4.06
C CYS A 26 -45.98 54.05 5.40
N ASP A 27 -44.70 53.61 5.32
CA ASP A 27 -43.56 53.90 6.20
C ASP A 27 -43.23 53.04 7.44
N LEU A 28 -42.24 52.17 7.20
CA LEU A 28 -40.90 52.15 7.82
C LEU A 28 -40.80 52.28 9.36
N THR A 29 -40.60 51.15 10.06
CA THR A 29 -39.33 50.68 10.68
C THR A 29 -39.60 49.58 11.72
N PRO A 30 -38.61 48.71 12.03
CA PRO A 30 -38.87 47.36 12.55
C PRO A 30 -38.83 47.27 14.07
N LEU A 31 -39.76 46.50 14.65
CA LEU A 31 -39.64 45.96 16.01
C LEU A 31 -39.49 44.44 15.96
N THR A 32 -38.26 44.06 16.27
CA THR A 32 -37.77 42.79 16.85
C THR A 32 -38.82 41.81 17.37
N ASN A 33 -38.70 40.54 16.97
CA ASN A 33 -38.94 39.36 17.83
C ASN A 33 -38.19 38.17 17.19
N ALA A 34 -36.99 37.83 17.66
CA ALA A 34 -36.79 36.93 18.81
C ALA A 34 -37.38 35.51 18.58
N ARG A 35 -36.89 34.78 17.56
CA ARG A 35 -36.97 33.31 17.55
C ARG A 35 -36.03 32.60 16.56
N GLU A 36 -34.79 33.08 16.39
CA GLU A 36 -33.78 32.36 15.58
C GLU A 36 -32.36 32.47 16.16
N THR A 37 -32.13 32.03 17.40
CA THR A 37 -30.76 32.04 17.97
C THR A 37 -30.43 30.84 18.85
N TYR A 38 -31.10 29.69 18.68
CA TYR A 38 -30.75 28.48 19.45
C TYR A 38 -30.41 27.23 18.64
N MET A 39 -30.56 27.24 17.31
CA MET A 39 -30.16 26.09 16.46
C MET A 39 -28.95 26.30 15.56
N SER A 40 -28.46 27.53 15.33
CA SER A 40 -27.28 27.73 14.47
C SER A 40 -25.93 27.64 15.19
N LYS A 41 -25.90 27.77 16.53
CA LYS A 41 -24.64 27.70 17.30
C LYS A 41 -24.19 26.29 17.69
N ARG A 42 -25.06 25.27 17.64
CA ARG A 42 -24.66 23.85 17.85
C ARG A 42 -24.27 23.13 16.56
N LEU A 43 -24.72 23.61 15.40
CA LEU A 43 -24.32 23.06 14.10
C LEU A 43 -22.98 23.63 13.60
N LEU A 44 -22.67 24.89 13.91
CA LEU A 44 -21.35 25.45 13.61
C LEU A 44 -20.22 25.00 14.56
N SER A 45 -20.53 24.61 15.80
CA SER A 45 -19.52 24.07 16.72
C SER A 45 -19.21 22.59 16.48
N LEU A 46 -20.09 21.83 15.82
CA LEU A 46 -19.82 20.45 15.39
C LEU A 46 -19.08 20.40 14.04
N GLY A 47 -19.29 21.39 13.16
CA GLY A 47 -18.57 21.49 11.88
C GLY A 47 -17.09 21.86 12.02
N LEU A 48 -16.71 22.64 13.04
CA LEU A 48 -15.32 23.06 13.25
C LEU A 48 -14.47 22.08 14.08
N ILE A 49 -15.11 21.20 14.86
CA ILE A 49 -14.42 20.15 15.65
C ILE A 49 -14.20 18.89 14.80
N LEU A 50 -15.02 18.63 13.77
CA LEU A 50 -14.76 17.54 12.81
C LEU A 50 -13.66 17.89 11.80
N LEU A 51 -13.43 19.17 11.49
CA LEU A 51 -12.40 19.57 10.52
C LEU A 51 -10.98 19.62 11.10
N THR A 52 -10.83 19.61 12.43
CA THR A 52 -9.54 19.64 13.13
C THR A 52 -9.06 18.27 13.63
N LEU A 53 -9.85 17.21 13.40
CA LEU A 53 -9.52 15.82 13.73
C LEU A 53 -9.12 14.97 12.51
N MET A 54 -9.12 15.53 11.30
CA MET A 54 -8.76 14.80 10.06
C MET A 54 -7.33 15.07 9.56
N SER A 55 -6.49 15.75 10.35
CA SER A 55 -5.04 15.88 10.09
C SER A 55 -4.20 14.75 10.72
N ALA A 56 -4.83 13.61 11.07
CA ALA A 56 -4.16 12.45 11.63
C ALA A 56 -3.59 11.55 10.51
N GLN A 57 -2.33 11.81 10.15
CA GLN A 57 -1.41 10.89 9.49
C GLN A 57 -1.58 9.44 10.00
N SER A 58 -1.93 8.45 9.17
CA SER A 58 -1.82 7.04 9.63
C SER A 58 -1.93 5.93 8.57
N CYS A 59 -0.98 5.85 7.64
CA CYS A 59 -0.18 4.63 7.50
C CYS A 59 1.23 5.01 7.94
N GLY A 60 1.60 4.72 9.19
CA GLY A 60 2.88 5.15 9.77
C GLY A 60 2.84 6.48 10.51
N GLY A 61 1.85 6.68 11.39
CA GLY A 61 1.92 7.70 12.43
C GLY A 61 3.18 7.51 13.27
N ARG A 62 3.96 8.58 13.38
CA ARG A 62 5.24 8.72 14.08
C ARG A 62 5.15 8.28 15.54
N ASN A 63 5.48 7.02 15.81
CA ASN A 63 5.92 6.61 17.14
C ASN A 63 7.45 6.70 17.16
N GLU A 64 7.97 7.93 17.18
CA GLU A 64 9.41 8.24 17.09
C GLU A 64 10.24 7.63 18.24
N GLN A 65 9.59 7.22 19.33
CA GLN A 65 10.24 6.59 20.49
C GLN A 65 10.55 5.10 20.32
N SER A 66 9.88 4.38 19.42
CA SER A 66 10.07 2.93 19.28
C SER A 66 11.14 2.52 18.25
N PHE A 67 11.56 3.44 17.38
CA PHE A 67 12.48 3.16 16.26
C PHE A 67 13.57 4.23 16.20
N PRO A 68 14.63 4.06 17.00
CA PRO A 68 15.56 5.14 17.29
C PRO A 68 16.40 5.52 16.08
N HIS A 69 16.73 4.62 15.17
CA HIS A 69 17.64 4.93 14.06
C HIS A 69 16.93 5.47 12.83
N THR A 70 15.63 5.24 12.66
CA THR A 70 14.93 5.65 11.43
C THR A 70 13.59 6.35 11.68
N GLY A 71 13.09 6.31 12.90
CA GLY A 71 11.75 6.80 13.23
C GLY A 71 10.61 5.95 12.64
N SER A 72 10.92 4.81 12.02
CA SER A 72 9.96 3.94 11.34
C SER A 72 10.31 2.48 11.54
N LYS A 73 9.35 1.68 12.05
CA LYS A 73 9.50 0.23 12.21
C LYS A 73 10.00 -0.47 10.96
N VAL A 74 9.53 0.01 9.81
CA VAL A 74 9.78 -0.57 8.49
C VAL A 74 11.21 -0.27 8.04
N LEU A 75 11.66 0.97 8.22
CA LEU A 75 13.01 1.38 7.83
C LEU A 75 14.07 0.83 8.80
N GLU A 76 13.70 0.67 10.07
CA GLU A 76 14.54 0.07 11.12
C GLU A 76 14.90 -1.40 10.84
N ALA A 77 14.09 -2.08 10.03
CA ALA A 77 14.35 -3.44 9.58
C ALA A 77 15.37 -3.50 8.42
N GLY A 78 15.64 -2.38 7.75
CA GLY A 78 16.56 -2.29 6.62
C GLY A 78 18.03 -2.27 7.04
N ILE A 79 18.43 -3.12 7.96
CA ILE A 79 19.83 -3.28 8.39
C ILE A 79 20.70 -3.84 7.26
N SER A 80 22.00 -3.70 7.42
CA SER A 80 23.02 -4.22 6.53
C SER A 80 22.92 -5.73 6.36
N THR A 81 23.12 -6.19 5.13
CA THR A 81 23.30 -7.61 4.78
C THR A 81 24.76 -8.02 4.72
N THR A 82 25.70 -7.07 4.72
CA THR A 82 27.15 -7.33 4.61
C THR A 82 27.87 -7.22 5.94
N LEU A 83 27.25 -6.59 6.96
CA LEU A 83 27.86 -6.34 8.27
C LEU A 83 26.90 -6.76 9.38
N GLU A 84 27.28 -7.79 10.13
CA GLU A 84 26.52 -8.33 11.25
C GLU A 84 27.02 -7.80 12.60
N ARG A 85 28.32 -7.52 12.71
CA ARG A 85 29.00 -7.17 13.96
C ARG A 85 29.89 -5.94 13.79
N LYS A 86 30.07 -5.19 14.89
CA LYS A 86 30.84 -3.93 14.90
C LYS A 86 32.33 -4.14 14.61
N ASP A 87 32.88 -5.31 14.96
CA ASP A 87 34.28 -5.71 14.70
C ASP A 87 34.59 -5.89 13.20
N GLN A 88 33.56 -6.00 12.35
CA GLN A 88 33.70 -6.04 10.90
C GLN A 88 33.86 -4.64 10.28
N ILE A 89 33.64 -3.58 11.06
CA ILE A 89 33.81 -2.21 10.58
C ILE A 89 35.30 -1.83 10.60
N ILE A 90 35.78 -1.34 9.46
CA ILE A 90 37.16 -0.92 9.26
C ILE A 90 37.23 0.60 9.34
N HIS A 91 38.04 1.11 10.26
CA HIS A 91 38.33 2.54 10.35
C HIS A 91 38.95 3.06 9.04
N GLY A 92 38.45 4.20 8.56
CA GLY A 92 38.90 4.83 7.30
C GLY A 92 38.33 4.18 6.03
N LYS A 93 37.48 3.14 6.14
CA LYS A 93 36.79 2.55 4.98
C LYS A 93 35.51 3.32 4.66
N THR A 94 35.21 3.44 3.37
CA THR A 94 33.94 3.96 2.86
C THR A 94 32.86 2.87 2.93
N TYR A 95 31.68 3.27 3.38
CA TYR A 95 30.48 2.45 3.46
C TYR A 95 29.29 3.18 2.85
N TYR A 96 28.25 2.42 2.55
CA TYR A 96 27.00 2.89 1.97
C TYR A 96 25.85 2.66 2.95
N ILE A 97 24.87 3.57 2.99
CA ILE A 97 23.70 3.38 3.85
C ILE A 97 22.76 2.30 3.28
N SER A 98 22.32 1.37 4.12
CA SER A 98 21.45 0.24 3.72
C SER A 98 19.97 0.59 3.56
N THR A 99 19.49 1.62 4.26
CA THR A 99 18.08 1.98 4.36
C THR A 99 17.83 3.43 3.97
N ASN A 100 16.57 3.78 3.72
CA ASN A 100 16.18 5.18 3.58
C ASN A 100 15.84 5.77 4.95
N GLY A 101 16.05 7.08 5.13
CA GLY A 101 15.67 7.77 6.36
C GLY A 101 16.50 7.40 7.60
N LEU A 102 17.76 6.99 7.43
CA LEU A 102 18.65 6.72 8.57
C LEU A 102 19.01 8.02 9.27
N ARG A 103 18.60 8.17 10.53
CA ARG A 103 18.94 9.32 11.38
C ARG A 103 20.44 9.39 11.61
N ILE A 104 21.03 10.49 11.17
CA ILE A 104 22.40 10.87 11.50
C ILE A 104 22.37 11.83 12.68
N ARG A 105 23.26 11.63 13.65
CA ARG A 105 23.21 12.28 14.97
C ARG A 105 24.49 13.05 15.27
N THR A 106 24.39 14.09 16.10
CA THR A 106 25.52 14.91 16.55
C THR A 106 26.22 14.35 17.80
N SER A 107 25.63 13.35 18.46
CA SER A 107 26.29 12.56 19.51
C SER A 107 25.88 11.08 19.42
N ALA A 108 26.69 10.21 20.03
CA ALA A 108 26.51 8.75 20.01
C ALA A 108 25.45 8.25 21.00
N GLU A 109 24.36 9.02 21.15
CA GLU A 109 23.25 8.73 22.06
C GLU A 109 21.92 8.73 21.32
N ILE A 110 20.97 7.92 21.78
CA ILE A 110 19.61 7.90 21.23
C ILE A 110 18.81 9.02 21.92
N ASN A 111 18.79 10.20 21.30
CA ASN A 111 18.03 11.35 21.77
C ASN A 111 17.40 12.12 20.59
N ASN A 112 16.16 12.57 20.69
CA ASN A 112 15.53 13.32 19.58
C ASN A 112 16.18 14.68 19.34
N THR A 113 16.84 15.27 20.33
CA THR A 113 17.47 16.61 20.20
C THR A 113 18.81 16.59 19.47
N ASN A 114 19.43 15.43 19.26
CA ASN A 114 20.73 15.30 18.61
C ASN A 114 20.64 14.82 17.16
N ILE A 115 19.44 14.74 16.57
CA ILE A 115 19.26 14.32 15.18
C ILE A 115 19.64 15.50 14.28
N ALA A 116 20.70 15.33 13.49
CA ALA A 116 21.15 16.34 12.52
C ALA A 116 20.45 16.23 11.16
N GLY A 117 19.81 15.10 10.88
CA GLY A 117 19.09 14.87 9.63
C GLY A 117 18.89 13.40 9.35
N ASN A 118 18.58 13.06 8.11
CA ASN A 118 18.38 11.68 7.67
C ASN A 118 19.17 11.39 6.39
N LEU A 119 19.97 10.34 6.39
CA LEU A 119 20.63 9.78 5.22
C LEU A 119 19.71 8.79 4.50
N ASN A 120 19.92 8.65 3.20
CA ASN A 120 19.17 7.73 2.35
C ASN A 120 20.03 6.55 1.88
N GLN A 121 19.38 5.53 1.34
CA GLN A 121 20.07 4.34 0.84
C GLN A 121 21.12 4.75 -0.21
N ASN A 122 22.30 4.14 -0.13
CA ASN A 122 23.47 4.45 -0.96
C ASN A 122 24.13 5.81 -0.75
N ASP A 123 23.71 6.61 0.24
CA ASP A 123 24.54 7.73 0.70
C ASP A 123 25.89 7.19 1.19
N GLU A 124 26.96 7.92 0.91
CA GLU A 124 28.33 7.48 1.10
C GLU A 124 28.91 8.11 2.37
N VAL A 125 29.44 7.28 3.26
CA VAL A 125 30.05 7.70 4.52
C VAL A 125 31.41 7.02 4.72
N ILE A 126 32.37 7.71 5.32
CA ILE A 126 33.62 7.10 5.79
C ILE A 126 33.57 6.99 7.31
N VAL A 127 33.91 5.82 7.84
CA VAL A 127 33.99 5.62 9.29
C VAL A 127 35.27 6.25 9.81
N THR A 128 35.15 7.23 10.72
CA THR A 128 36.28 7.98 11.26
C THR A 128 36.61 7.62 12.71
N ASP A 129 35.71 6.93 13.41
CA ASP A 129 36.01 6.40 14.74
C ASP A 129 35.11 5.20 15.10
N LEU A 130 35.73 4.18 15.68
CA LEU A 130 35.08 3.00 16.27
C LEU A 130 34.91 3.26 17.76
N ILE A 131 33.91 4.05 18.12
CA ILE A 131 33.60 4.44 19.49
C ILE A 131 33.67 3.22 20.42
N GLN A 132 34.56 3.28 21.42
CA GLN A 132 34.76 2.18 22.36
C GLN A 132 33.71 2.19 23.46
N GLY A 133 33.14 1.02 23.74
CA GLY A 133 32.06 0.80 24.71
C GLY A 133 31.17 -0.35 24.25
N VAL A 134 30.99 -1.37 25.10
CA VAL A 134 30.41 -2.69 24.75
C VAL A 134 28.97 -2.59 24.24
N ASP A 135 28.25 -1.51 24.60
CA ASP A 135 26.83 -1.33 24.29
C ASP A 135 26.54 -0.28 23.19
N THR A 136 27.57 0.31 22.56
CA THR A 136 27.34 1.37 21.56
C THR A 136 27.21 0.80 20.14
N VAL A 137 25.99 0.84 19.60
CA VAL A 137 25.72 0.48 18.18
C VAL A 137 26.18 1.56 17.19
N PHE A 138 26.74 2.67 17.69
CA PHE A 138 27.16 3.80 16.88
C PHE A 138 28.63 3.75 16.47
N VAL A 139 28.91 4.33 15.31
CA VAL A 139 30.24 4.68 14.80
C VAL A 139 30.23 6.15 14.40
N GLN A 140 31.39 6.81 14.52
CA GLN A 140 31.54 8.16 14.00
C GLN A 140 31.80 8.09 12.49
N VAL A 141 31.14 8.96 11.75
CA VAL A 141 31.26 9.01 10.29
C VAL A 141 31.50 10.44 9.81
N LYS A 142 32.15 10.54 8.66
CA LYS A 142 32.11 11.72 7.80
C LYS A 142 31.28 11.39 6.57
N VAL A 143 30.29 12.22 6.27
CA VAL A 143 29.46 12.07 5.07
C VAL A 143 30.26 12.53 3.86
N LEU A 144 30.45 11.65 2.88
CA LEU A 144 31.15 11.94 1.63
C LEU A 144 30.19 12.41 0.55
N LYS A 145 29.02 11.77 0.46
CA LYS A 145 28.02 12.07 -0.56
C LYS A 145 26.61 11.81 -0.02
N THR A 146 25.77 12.82 -0.08
CA THR A 146 24.34 12.72 0.23
C THR A 146 23.57 13.79 -0.53
N LYS A 147 22.29 13.55 -0.78
CA LYS A 147 21.33 14.57 -1.22
C LYS A 147 20.57 15.21 -0.07
N ALA A 148 20.71 14.68 1.14
CA ALA A 148 20.02 15.19 2.32
C ALA A 148 20.66 16.51 2.79
N VAL A 149 19.82 17.42 3.26
CA VAL A 149 20.27 18.61 3.99
C VAL A 149 20.47 18.20 5.45
N LEU A 150 21.67 18.43 5.99
CA LEU A 150 22.04 18.08 7.35
C LEU A 150 22.35 19.36 8.15
N GLU A 151 21.90 19.40 9.40
CA GLU A 151 22.29 20.43 10.36
C GLU A 151 23.80 20.35 10.64
N PRO A 152 24.56 21.46 10.51
CA PRO A 152 26.00 21.44 10.74
C PRO A 152 26.39 20.98 12.14
N ALA A 153 27.37 20.07 12.23
CA ALA A 153 27.92 19.58 13.49
C ALA A 153 29.41 19.26 13.36
N GLU A 154 30.13 19.24 14.49
CA GLU A 154 31.56 18.89 14.53
C GLU A 154 31.81 17.40 14.25
N ALA A 155 30.85 16.55 14.63
CA ALA A 155 30.91 15.11 14.44
C ALA A 155 29.52 14.56 14.10
N TYR A 156 29.50 13.48 13.32
CA TYR A 156 28.29 12.75 12.99
C TYR A 156 28.39 11.28 13.38
N TYR A 157 27.25 10.73 13.79
CA TYR A 157 27.12 9.38 14.29
C TYR A 157 25.94 8.66 13.63
N VAL A 158 26.19 7.42 13.20
CA VAL A 158 25.17 6.52 12.66
C VAL A 158 25.32 5.14 13.28
N SER A 159 24.25 4.34 13.25
CA SER A 159 24.33 2.95 13.70
C SER A 159 25.07 2.10 12.66
N PHE A 160 26.10 1.36 13.09
CA PHE A 160 26.91 0.53 12.18
C PHE A 160 26.06 -0.54 11.48
N LYS A 161 24.93 -0.93 12.11
CA LYS A 161 24.00 -1.92 11.57
C LYS A 161 23.38 -1.49 10.24
N TYR A 162 23.53 -0.24 9.82
CA TYR A 162 22.98 0.26 8.55
C TYR A 162 24.07 0.62 7.54
N LEU A 163 25.31 0.18 7.76
CA LEU A 163 26.42 0.37 6.83
C LEU A 163 26.60 -0.88 5.97
N MET A 164 26.75 -0.71 4.66
CA MET A 164 27.06 -1.77 3.69
C MET A 164 28.43 -1.53 3.07
N GLU A 165 29.15 -2.61 2.79
CA GLU A 165 30.48 -2.52 2.17
C GLU A 165 30.40 -2.10 0.70
N GLU A 166 29.29 -2.42 0.06
CA GLU A 166 29.05 -2.17 -1.36
C GLU A 166 27.78 -1.35 -1.54
N LYS A 167 27.74 -0.62 -2.65
CA LYS A 167 26.55 0.11 -3.05
C LYS A 167 25.47 -0.89 -3.42
N PHE A 168 24.28 -0.75 -2.84
CA PHE A 168 23.14 -1.54 -3.25
C PHE A 168 22.67 -1.09 -4.64
N SER A 169 22.88 -1.93 -5.65
CA SER A 169 22.30 -1.74 -6.97
C SER A 169 20.97 -2.47 -7.05
N TYR A 170 19.87 -1.72 -7.06
CA TYR A 170 18.54 -2.29 -7.27
C TYR A 170 18.35 -2.84 -8.69
N ARG A 171 19.27 -2.51 -9.62
CA ARG A 171 19.28 -2.98 -11.01
C ARG A 171 19.87 -4.38 -11.15
N ASP A 172 20.69 -4.83 -10.20
CA ASP A 172 21.35 -6.14 -10.22
C ASP A 172 20.44 -7.22 -9.63
N PHE A 173 19.18 -7.24 -10.03
CA PHE A 173 18.23 -8.27 -9.60
C PHE A 173 18.54 -9.61 -10.27
N THR A 174 19.08 -10.55 -9.49
CA THR A 174 19.41 -11.92 -9.93
C THR A 174 18.28 -12.91 -9.67
N GLY A 175 17.20 -12.49 -9.02
CA GLY A 175 16.05 -13.36 -8.81
C GLY A 175 15.28 -13.59 -10.12
N LYS A 176 14.49 -14.67 -10.13
CA LYS A 176 13.69 -15.06 -11.29
C LYS A 176 12.28 -14.51 -11.29
N PHE A 177 11.77 -14.05 -10.15
CA PHE A 177 10.38 -13.55 -10.07
C PHE A 177 10.30 -12.03 -10.03
N PHE A 178 9.28 -11.47 -10.67
CA PHE A 178 8.91 -10.06 -10.52
C PHE A 178 7.40 -9.91 -10.53
N VAL A 179 6.92 -8.77 -10.02
CA VAL A 179 5.48 -8.48 -9.90
C VAL A 179 5.13 -7.24 -10.69
N ILE A 180 4.03 -7.32 -11.43
CA ILE A 180 3.39 -6.16 -12.05
C ILE A 180 2.01 -5.98 -11.43
N GLN A 181 1.78 -4.82 -10.82
CA GLN A 181 0.46 -4.34 -10.44
C GLN A 181 -0.01 -3.34 -11.49
N ASN A 182 -0.98 -3.74 -12.32
CA ASN A 182 -1.64 -2.79 -13.20
C ASN A 182 -2.77 -2.10 -12.43
N ILE A 183 -2.50 -0.87 -12.03
CA ILE A 183 -3.42 -0.05 -11.22
C ILE A 183 -4.70 0.23 -12.02
N ALA A 184 -4.59 0.41 -13.33
CA ALA A 184 -5.73 0.70 -14.21
C ALA A 184 -6.82 -0.38 -14.14
N THR A 185 -6.41 -1.65 -14.04
CA THR A 185 -7.27 -2.84 -14.10
C THR A 185 -7.47 -3.50 -12.73
N GLU A 186 -6.84 -2.98 -11.68
CA GLU A 186 -6.77 -3.59 -10.36
C GLU A 186 -6.34 -5.07 -10.39
N ARG A 187 -5.34 -5.39 -11.23
CA ARG A 187 -4.76 -6.74 -11.34
C ARG A 187 -3.32 -6.77 -10.84
N LEU A 188 -2.95 -7.86 -10.19
CA LEU A 188 -1.59 -8.19 -9.80
C LEU A 188 -1.18 -9.47 -10.53
N ARG A 189 -0.03 -9.45 -11.19
CA ARG A 189 0.52 -10.63 -11.87
C ARG A 189 1.96 -10.85 -11.44
N VAL A 190 2.33 -12.11 -11.25
CA VAL A 190 3.70 -12.53 -10.98
C VAL A 190 4.22 -13.30 -12.18
N TYR A 191 5.44 -12.98 -12.57
CA TYR A 191 6.12 -13.58 -13.70
C TYR A 191 7.42 -14.23 -13.26
N GLU A 192 7.74 -15.34 -13.89
CA GLU A 192 9.04 -16.01 -13.84
C GLU A 192 9.82 -15.67 -15.11
N ARG A 193 11.04 -15.17 -14.94
CA ARG A 193 12.04 -14.98 -16.00
C ARG A 193 12.54 -16.35 -16.43
N GLU A 194 12.00 -16.89 -17.52
CA GLU A 194 12.43 -18.19 -18.04
C GLU A 194 13.88 -18.13 -18.56
N CYS A 195 14.26 -17.01 -19.19
CA CYS A 195 15.61 -16.74 -19.65
C CYS A 195 16.21 -15.52 -18.93
N MET A 196 17.24 -15.75 -18.11
CA MET A 196 17.88 -14.69 -17.32
C MET A 196 18.72 -13.72 -18.15
N ASP A 197 19.07 -14.11 -19.37
CA ASP A 197 19.70 -13.26 -20.39
C ASP A 197 18.69 -12.43 -21.20
N ASN A 198 17.40 -12.54 -20.86
CA ASN A 198 16.28 -11.88 -21.51
C ASN A 198 16.10 -12.25 -22.99
N SER A 199 16.55 -13.45 -23.38
CA SER A 199 16.37 -13.99 -24.74
C SER A 199 14.97 -14.53 -25.03
N CYS A 200 14.10 -14.62 -24.02
CA CYS A 200 12.73 -15.09 -24.17
C CYS A 200 11.74 -14.31 -23.29
N ALA A 201 10.46 -14.42 -23.62
CA ALA A 201 9.36 -13.88 -22.81
C ALA A 201 9.28 -14.53 -21.42
N HIS A 202 8.61 -13.87 -20.50
CA HIS A 202 8.39 -14.39 -19.15
C HIS A 202 7.17 -15.28 -19.09
N LYS A 203 7.14 -16.17 -18.11
CA LYS A 203 6.00 -17.03 -17.82
C LYS A 203 5.19 -16.47 -16.67
N MET A 204 3.89 -16.24 -16.87
CA MET A 204 3.02 -15.87 -15.76
C MET A 204 2.81 -17.07 -14.83
N VAL A 205 3.00 -16.86 -13.53
CA VAL A 205 2.89 -17.91 -12.49
C VAL A 205 1.81 -17.63 -11.45
N LEU A 206 1.22 -16.44 -11.48
CA LEU A 206 0.07 -16.04 -10.69
C LEU A 206 -0.60 -14.83 -11.33
N GLU A 207 -1.93 -14.86 -11.45
CA GLU A 207 -2.79 -13.69 -11.53
C GLU A 207 -3.65 -13.58 -10.26
N ALA A 208 -3.88 -12.37 -9.77
CA ALA A 208 -4.80 -12.11 -8.69
C ALA A 208 -5.50 -10.74 -8.81
N GLN A 209 -6.69 -10.66 -8.22
CA GLN A 209 -7.37 -9.38 -8.05
C GLN A 209 -6.71 -8.53 -6.97
N LEU A 210 -6.71 -7.24 -7.22
CA LEU A 210 -6.27 -6.20 -6.31
C LEU A 210 -7.43 -5.25 -5.99
N ALA A 211 -7.30 -4.54 -4.88
CA ALA A 211 -8.00 -3.28 -4.64
C ALA A 211 -6.95 -2.21 -4.44
N VAL A 212 -7.05 -1.14 -5.23
CA VAL A 212 -6.14 0.01 -5.14
C VAL A 212 -6.81 1.15 -4.37
N GLY A 213 -6.00 2.12 -3.93
CA GLY A 213 -6.51 3.33 -3.28
C GLY A 213 -7.46 4.15 -4.16
N GLU A 214 -8.34 4.95 -3.54
CA GLU A 214 -9.35 5.71 -4.29
C GLU A 214 -8.74 6.88 -5.08
N ASP A 215 -9.46 7.37 -6.09
CA ASP A 215 -9.14 8.55 -6.89
C ASP A 215 -9.29 9.88 -6.09
N THR A 216 -8.53 10.03 -5.01
CA THR A 216 -8.33 11.29 -4.27
C THR A 216 -6.85 11.57 -4.06
N GLU A 217 -6.48 12.82 -3.80
CA GLU A 217 -5.08 13.24 -3.68
C GLU A 217 -4.33 12.47 -2.59
N GLU A 218 -5.01 12.19 -1.49
CA GLU A 218 -4.46 11.55 -0.30
C GLU A 218 -4.41 10.02 -0.39
N THR A 219 -5.31 9.43 -1.19
CA THR A 219 -5.53 7.98 -1.17
C THR A 219 -5.09 7.26 -2.43
N ARG A 220 -4.73 7.97 -3.51
CA ARG A 220 -4.33 7.34 -4.77
C ARG A 220 -3.11 6.46 -4.61
N THR A 221 -3.14 5.31 -5.27
CA THR A 221 -1.96 4.44 -5.40
C THR A 221 -0.97 5.05 -6.38
N TRP A 222 0.29 5.15 -5.97
CA TRP A 222 1.36 5.72 -6.77
C TRP A 222 1.93 4.67 -7.70
N VAL A 223 2.12 5.04 -8.97
CA VAL A 223 2.84 4.22 -9.95
C VAL A 223 4.35 4.31 -9.70
N GLY A 224 5.14 3.44 -10.31
CA GLY A 224 6.61 3.47 -10.25
C GLY A 224 7.24 2.10 -10.10
N SER A 225 8.57 2.08 -10.08
CA SER A 225 9.36 0.87 -9.84
C SER A 225 9.84 0.79 -8.40
N TYR A 226 9.56 -0.32 -7.74
CA TYR A 226 9.90 -0.59 -6.35
C TYR A 226 10.64 -1.91 -6.21
N ARG A 227 11.20 -2.16 -5.03
CA ARG A 227 11.66 -3.46 -4.56
C ARG A 227 10.94 -3.84 -3.28
N LEU A 228 10.57 -5.10 -3.17
CA LEU A 228 10.13 -5.70 -1.91
C LEU A 228 11.30 -5.68 -0.93
N THR A 229 11.14 -5.06 0.23
CA THR A 229 12.20 -4.98 1.25
C THR A 229 12.10 -6.11 2.26
N HIS A 230 10.89 -6.41 2.72
CA HIS A 230 10.62 -7.49 3.66
C HIS A 230 9.13 -7.77 3.76
N TRP A 231 8.81 -8.91 4.36
CA TRP A 231 7.44 -9.27 4.74
C TRP A 231 7.21 -9.07 6.23
N VAL A 232 5.98 -8.75 6.64
CA VAL A 232 5.57 -8.80 8.06
C VAL A 232 4.31 -9.64 8.16
N LYS A 233 4.34 -10.64 9.04
CA LYS A 233 3.17 -11.48 9.33
C LYS A 233 2.29 -10.79 10.36
N PHE A 234 0.99 -10.70 10.10
CA PHE A 234 0.01 -10.01 10.93
C PHE A 234 0.44 -8.58 11.30
N TYR A 235 0.78 -7.79 10.28
CA TYR A 235 1.21 -6.41 10.49
C TYR A 235 0.14 -5.58 11.24
N GLN A 236 0.62 -4.62 12.04
CA GLN A 236 -0.16 -3.61 12.75
C GLN A 236 0.48 -2.24 12.50
N ASP A 237 -0.34 -1.22 12.27
CA ASP A 237 0.12 0.14 12.09
C ASP A 237 0.73 0.71 13.39
N GLY A 238 1.71 1.61 13.26
CA GLY A 238 2.41 2.19 14.41
C GLY A 238 1.53 3.01 15.36
N ALA A 239 0.38 3.51 14.88
CA ALA A 239 -0.58 4.26 15.68
C ALA A 239 -1.64 3.38 16.35
N GLY A 240 -1.70 2.09 16.01
CA GLY A 240 -2.65 1.14 16.58
C GLY A 240 -4.11 1.37 16.18
N HIS A 241 -4.36 2.12 15.09
CA HIS A 241 -5.71 2.27 14.53
C HIS A 241 -6.21 0.95 13.95
N TYR A 242 -5.30 0.15 13.41
CA TYR A 242 -5.56 -1.13 12.78
C TYR A 242 -4.76 -2.23 13.48
N PRO A 243 -5.29 -2.76 14.60
CA PRO A 243 -4.69 -3.88 15.31
C PRO A 243 -4.40 -5.06 14.38
N SER A 244 -3.33 -5.80 14.65
CA SER A 244 -2.94 -6.96 13.84
C SER A 244 -4.06 -7.98 13.73
N TRP A 245 -4.07 -8.75 12.64
CA TRP A 245 -5.06 -9.82 12.45
C TRP A 245 -4.99 -10.82 13.62
N TYR A 246 -3.78 -11.28 13.95
CA TYR A 246 -3.47 -12.10 15.11
C TYR A 246 -2.36 -11.48 15.97
N ASN A 247 -2.44 -11.70 17.28
CA ASN A 247 -1.41 -11.48 18.28
C ASN A 247 -1.82 -12.27 19.54
N ASP A 248 -0.86 -12.92 20.21
CA ASP A 248 -1.11 -13.78 21.38
C ASP A 248 -1.80 -13.04 22.55
N ASN A 249 -1.57 -11.73 22.69
CA ASN A 249 -2.10 -10.90 23.77
C ASN A 249 -3.45 -10.26 23.44
N TYR A 250 -3.99 -10.52 22.25
CA TYR A 250 -5.22 -9.91 21.80
C TYR A 250 -6.37 -10.95 21.78
N PRO A 251 -7.64 -10.52 21.84
CA PRO A 251 -8.75 -11.42 21.55
C PRO A 251 -8.58 -12.06 20.16
N MET A 252 -9.03 -13.30 20.03
CA MET A 252 -9.08 -13.98 18.73
C MET A 252 -9.92 -13.17 17.72
N PRO A 253 -9.53 -13.13 16.44
CA PRO A 253 -10.35 -12.49 15.41
C PRO A 253 -11.75 -13.14 15.32
N PRO A 254 -12.74 -12.43 14.75
CA PRO A 254 -14.08 -12.99 14.53
C PRO A 254 -13.99 -14.33 13.79
N ALA A 255 -14.81 -15.31 14.16
CA ALA A 255 -14.86 -16.60 13.47
C ALA A 255 -15.23 -16.47 11.96
N PRO A 256 -14.87 -17.47 11.11
CA PRO A 256 -15.07 -17.39 9.65
C PRO A 256 -16.52 -17.15 9.21
N ASP A 257 -17.48 -17.64 9.99
CA ASP A 257 -18.93 -17.50 9.77
C ASP A 257 -19.46 -16.08 10.04
N LYS A 258 -18.66 -15.22 10.67
CA LYS A 258 -19.06 -13.86 11.01
C LYS A 258 -18.80 -12.92 9.83
N GLY A 259 -19.82 -12.15 9.47
CA GLY A 259 -19.70 -11.13 8.41
C GLY A 259 -18.74 -9.98 8.75
N VAL A 260 -18.42 -9.18 7.73
CA VAL A 260 -17.47 -8.05 7.75
C VAL A 260 -17.63 -7.14 8.98
N THR A 261 -18.86 -6.80 9.36
CA THR A 261 -19.13 -5.87 10.48
C THR A 261 -18.61 -6.37 11.83
N ALA A 262 -18.38 -7.68 11.98
CA ALA A 262 -17.78 -8.23 13.19
C ALA A 262 -16.34 -7.74 13.39
N TRP A 263 -15.58 -7.50 12.32
CA TRP A 263 -14.18 -7.06 12.36
C TRP A 263 -14.00 -5.63 12.89
N PHE A 264 -15.09 -4.88 13.01
CA PHE A 264 -15.12 -3.52 13.58
C PHE A 264 -15.59 -3.49 15.03
N LYS A 265 -16.00 -4.62 15.61
CA LYS A 265 -16.54 -4.67 16.98
C LYS A 265 -15.43 -4.57 18.02
N LYS A 266 -15.63 -3.72 19.02
CA LYS A 266 -14.68 -3.47 20.12
C LYS A 266 -14.24 -4.73 20.87
N LYS A 267 -15.10 -5.73 21.01
CA LYS A 267 -14.76 -7.00 21.69
C LYS A 267 -13.63 -7.82 21.03
N TYR A 268 -13.27 -7.53 19.78
CA TYR A 268 -12.15 -8.18 19.08
C TYR A 268 -10.90 -7.28 18.99
N MET A 269 -10.95 -6.12 19.64
CA MET A 269 -9.86 -5.16 19.66
C MET A 269 -8.98 -5.38 20.89
N PRO A 270 -7.67 -5.08 20.81
CA PRO A 270 -6.80 -5.14 21.97
C PRO A 270 -7.28 -4.21 23.08
N GLU A 271 -7.07 -4.63 24.31
CA GLU A 271 -7.29 -3.81 25.49
C GLU A 271 -6.00 -3.09 25.85
N VAL A 272 -6.08 -1.76 25.98
CA VAL A 272 -4.96 -0.91 26.38
C VAL A 272 -5.51 0.05 27.43
N ASP A 273 -4.94 0.02 28.64
CA ASP A 273 -5.37 0.82 29.79
C ASP A 273 -6.84 0.58 30.18
N GLY A 274 -7.30 -0.67 30.18
CA GLY A 274 -8.67 -1.02 30.52
C GLY A 274 -9.71 -0.72 29.43
N LYS A 275 -9.28 -0.32 28.22
CA LYS A 275 -10.17 0.08 27.12
C LYS A 275 -9.78 -0.57 25.79
N HIS A 276 -10.79 -1.02 25.05
CA HIS A 276 -10.61 -1.55 23.70
C HIS A 276 -10.22 -0.45 22.69
N LYS A 277 -8.99 -0.51 22.16
CA LYS A 277 -8.44 0.47 21.20
C LYS A 277 -8.35 -0.13 19.79
N GLY A 278 -8.58 0.70 18.76
CA GLY A 278 -8.57 0.30 17.35
C GLY A 278 -9.94 0.46 16.67
N SER A 279 -9.88 0.58 15.36
CA SER A 279 -11.01 0.87 14.47
C SER A 279 -11.46 -0.38 13.69
N MET A 280 -10.49 -1.20 13.25
CA MET A 280 -10.76 -2.43 12.51
C MET A 280 -9.64 -3.45 12.77
N ARG A 281 -10.02 -4.67 13.14
CA ARG A 281 -9.09 -5.77 13.39
C ARG A 281 -8.54 -6.29 12.07
N GLY A 282 -7.23 -6.51 11.97
CA GLY A 282 -6.63 -7.26 10.86
C GLY A 282 -6.73 -6.61 9.49
N ALA A 283 -6.73 -5.27 9.41
CA ALA A 283 -6.81 -4.53 8.14
C ALA A 283 -5.79 -4.96 7.09
N PHE A 284 -4.62 -5.39 7.55
CA PHE A 284 -3.49 -5.80 6.73
C PHE A 284 -3.42 -7.33 6.46
N GLY A 285 -4.42 -8.07 6.95
CA GLY A 285 -4.53 -9.50 6.72
C GLY A 285 -3.39 -10.33 7.30
N TRP A 286 -3.06 -11.43 6.61
CA TRP A 286 -2.06 -12.39 7.08
C TRP A 286 -0.63 -11.94 6.90
N TYR A 287 -0.33 -11.31 5.75
CA TYR A 287 1.01 -10.83 5.44
C TYR A 287 0.95 -9.44 4.80
N THR A 288 2.04 -8.69 4.96
CA THR A 288 2.24 -7.37 4.36
C THR A 288 3.65 -7.30 3.79
N GLY A 289 3.75 -7.08 2.49
CA GLY A 289 4.97 -6.83 1.75
C GLY A 289 5.29 -5.34 1.75
N MET A 290 6.38 -4.98 2.41
CA MET A 290 6.88 -3.62 2.48
C MET A 290 7.73 -3.33 1.24
N ILE A 291 7.40 -2.29 0.49
CA ILE A 291 8.13 -1.92 -0.73
C ILE A 291 8.90 -0.61 -0.54
N ALA A 292 9.96 -0.39 -1.30
CA ALA A 292 10.78 0.83 -1.27
C ALA A 292 11.39 1.10 -2.66
N PRO A 293 11.94 2.30 -2.92
CA PRO A 293 11.93 3.52 -2.10
C PRO A 293 10.66 4.35 -2.32
N ASN A 294 10.55 5.52 -1.67
CA ASN A 294 9.54 6.56 -1.94
C ASN A 294 8.08 6.06 -2.08
N GLN A 295 7.77 5.04 -1.30
CA GLN A 295 6.51 4.31 -1.32
C GLN A 295 5.35 5.06 -0.66
N ASN A 296 5.58 6.20 -0.01
CA ASN A 296 4.56 7.02 0.65
C ASN A 296 3.57 6.22 1.53
N ALA A 297 4.08 5.26 2.31
CA ALA A 297 3.30 4.34 3.15
C ALA A 297 2.32 3.41 2.39
N GLN A 298 2.54 3.17 1.10
CA GLN A 298 1.80 2.24 0.26
C GLN A 298 2.46 0.86 0.23
N TRP A 299 1.82 -0.11 0.88
CA TRP A 299 2.28 -1.49 0.95
C TRP A 299 1.40 -2.41 0.10
N THR A 300 1.87 -3.65 -0.11
CA THR A 300 1.02 -4.72 -0.67
C THR A 300 0.63 -5.66 0.47
N HIS A 301 -0.66 -5.85 0.73
CA HIS A 301 -1.10 -6.59 1.92
C HIS A 301 -2.37 -7.42 1.70
N GLY A 302 -2.65 -8.33 2.63
CA GLY A 302 -3.89 -9.10 2.67
C GLY A 302 -5.08 -8.27 3.14
N THR A 303 -6.20 -8.93 3.45
CA THR A 303 -7.41 -8.25 3.89
C THR A 303 -7.94 -8.87 5.19
N ILE A 304 -8.98 -8.29 5.78
CA ILE A 304 -9.69 -8.93 6.89
C ILE A 304 -10.25 -10.29 6.45
N GLY A 305 -10.50 -11.21 7.38
CA GLY A 305 -11.09 -12.52 7.07
C GLY A 305 -10.15 -13.70 7.20
N TRP A 306 -10.71 -14.89 7.04
CA TRP A 306 -10.03 -16.18 6.97
C TRP A 306 -9.84 -16.59 5.51
N GLY A 307 -9.07 -17.65 5.26
CA GLY A 307 -8.85 -18.17 3.91
C GLY A 307 -10.15 -18.63 3.27
N GLU A 308 -11.02 -19.27 4.05
CA GLU A 308 -12.38 -19.65 3.63
C GLU A 308 -13.21 -18.48 3.06
N ASN A 309 -12.94 -17.24 3.47
CA ASN A 309 -13.67 -16.08 2.97
C ASN A 309 -13.23 -15.64 1.56
N LYS A 310 -12.10 -16.13 1.04
CA LYS A 310 -11.59 -15.89 -0.32
C LYS A 310 -11.66 -14.41 -0.74
N THR A 311 -12.05 -14.14 -1.99
CA THR A 311 -12.22 -12.79 -2.56
C THR A 311 -13.47 -12.07 -2.05
N SER A 312 -14.36 -12.74 -1.31
CA SER A 312 -15.68 -12.19 -0.97
C SER A 312 -15.60 -10.89 -0.19
N TYR A 313 -14.57 -10.69 0.63
CA TYR A 313 -14.35 -9.43 1.33
C TYR A 313 -13.74 -8.34 0.46
N ILE A 314 -12.98 -8.65 -0.57
CA ILE A 314 -12.54 -7.64 -1.55
C ILE A 314 -13.75 -7.15 -2.35
N GLU A 315 -14.57 -8.07 -2.84
CA GLU A 315 -15.76 -7.74 -3.62
C GLU A 315 -16.84 -7.04 -2.80
N ARG A 316 -17.07 -7.48 -1.55
CA ARG A 316 -18.04 -6.84 -0.65
C ARG A 316 -17.54 -5.49 -0.16
N THR A 317 -16.24 -5.31 0.09
CA THR A 317 -15.71 -3.98 0.44
C THR A 317 -15.74 -3.02 -0.75
N LYS A 318 -15.55 -3.51 -1.99
CA LYS A 318 -15.81 -2.76 -3.24
C LYS A 318 -17.26 -2.24 -3.32
N LYS A 319 -18.24 -3.02 -2.84
CA LYS A 319 -19.68 -2.72 -2.96
C LYS A 319 -20.31 -2.02 -1.74
N PHE A 320 -19.87 -2.33 -0.51
CA PHE A 320 -20.56 -1.97 0.74
C PHE A 320 -19.91 -0.81 1.52
N LEU A 321 -18.57 -0.64 1.42
CA LEU A 321 -17.84 0.41 2.16
C LEU A 321 -17.78 1.77 1.47
N ALA A 322 -18.32 1.90 0.25
CA ALA A 322 -18.48 3.21 -0.38
C ALA A 322 -19.38 4.18 0.44
N ASN A 323 -20.06 3.72 1.51
CA ASN A 323 -21.03 4.53 2.25
C ASN A 323 -21.09 4.36 3.79
N LEU A 324 -20.28 3.54 4.48
CA LEU A 324 -20.48 3.34 5.93
C LEU A 324 -19.18 3.06 6.74
N VAL A 325 -18.75 4.08 7.49
CA VAL A 325 -17.76 4.07 8.59
C VAL A 325 -16.29 3.91 8.18
N ALA A 326 -15.55 5.02 8.27
CA ALA A 326 -14.07 5.13 8.31
C ALA A 326 -13.31 4.16 7.37
N ASP A 327 -13.10 4.65 6.15
CA ASP A 327 -12.72 3.89 4.97
C ASP A 327 -11.35 3.17 5.10
N PRO A 328 -11.29 1.83 5.04
CA PRO A 328 -10.02 1.09 5.00
C PRO A 328 -9.34 1.12 3.61
N ARG A 329 -9.83 1.87 2.61
CA ARG A 329 -9.13 2.14 1.33
C ARG A 329 -8.19 3.35 1.34
N SER A 330 -7.95 3.96 2.49
CA SER A 330 -7.65 5.40 2.56
C SER A 330 -6.20 5.87 2.37
N HIS A 331 -5.21 5.09 1.89
CA HIS A 331 -3.82 5.60 1.83
C HIS A 331 -2.94 5.03 0.69
N GLY A 332 -3.52 4.59 -0.43
CA GLY A 332 -2.76 4.20 -1.63
C GLY A 332 -2.07 2.84 -1.58
N CYS A 333 -2.30 2.02 -0.54
CA CYS A 333 -1.87 0.63 -0.52
C CYS A 333 -2.56 -0.21 -1.61
N SER A 334 -1.94 -1.34 -1.92
CA SER A 334 -2.45 -2.37 -2.83
C SER A 334 -2.92 -3.56 -1.98
N ARG A 335 -4.21 -3.89 -2.00
CA ARG A 335 -4.78 -4.95 -1.14
C ARG A 335 -5.26 -6.15 -1.95
N THR A 336 -4.95 -7.36 -1.51
CA THR A 336 -5.45 -8.63 -2.06
C THR A 336 -5.99 -9.54 -0.95
N ASP A 337 -6.40 -10.76 -1.28
CA ASP A 337 -6.97 -11.69 -0.31
C ASP A 337 -5.86 -12.39 0.49
N ASN A 338 -6.26 -13.07 1.56
CA ASN A 338 -5.30 -13.63 2.49
C ASN A 338 -4.55 -14.86 1.96
N GLU A 339 -5.17 -15.66 1.11
CA GLU A 339 -4.52 -16.82 0.50
C GLU A 339 -3.52 -16.35 -0.56
N THR A 340 -3.92 -15.39 -1.40
CA THR A 340 -3.04 -14.74 -2.38
C THR A 340 -1.82 -14.11 -1.71
N ILE A 341 -1.99 -13.26 -0.69
CA ILE A 341 -0.83 -12.58 -0.08
C ILE A 341 0.12 -13.55 0.63
N ALA A 342 -0.42 -14.66 1.16
CA ALA A 342 0.40 -15.70 1.78
C ALA A 342 1.22 -16.47 0.72
N TYR A 343 0.61 -16.78 -0.43
CA TYR A 343 1.31 -17.38 -1.55
C TYR A 343 2.37 -16.44 -2.15
N LEU A 344 2.07 -15.14 -2.26
CA LEU A 344 3.07 -14.11 -2.64
C LEU A 344 4.25 -14.08 -1.66
N ARG A 345 4.01 -14.16 -0.35
CA ARG A 345 5.09 -14.23 0.66
C ARG A 345 5.96 -15.47 0.53
N GLU A 346 5.38 -16.59 0.09
CA GLU A 346 6.15 -17.81 -0.17
C GLU A 346 7.02 -17.65 -1.42
N LEU A 347 6.45 -17.08 -2.49
CA LEU A 347 7.09 -16.99 -3.78
C LEU A 347 8.17 -15.91 -3.87
N LEU A 348 7.96 -14.77 -3.19
CA LEU A 348 8.70 -13.54 -3.44
C LEU A 348 9.69 -13.21 -2.32
N PRO A 349 11.00 -13.42 -2.52
CA PRO A 349 12.01 -13.00 -1.56
C PRO A 349 12.18 -11.47 -1.55
N PRO A 350 12.74 -10.90 -0.45
CA PRO A 350 13.28 -9.54 -0.47
C PRO A 350 14.17 -9.28 -1.70
N GLY A 351 14.12 -8.07 -2.23
CA GLY A 351 14.76 -7.66 -3.48
C GLY A 351 13.92 -7.87 -4.73
N THR A 352 12.77 -8.57 -4.65
CA THR A 352 11.87 -8.77 -5.80
C THR A 352 11.37 -7.42 -6.37
N PRO A 353 11.48 -7.18 -7.70
CA PRO A 353 10.88 -6.03 -8.37
C PRO A 353 9.35 -6.02 -8.26
N PHE A 354 8.82 -4.89 -7.82
CA PHE A 354 7.39 -4.60 -7.76
C PHE A 354 7.11 -3.37 -8.63
N LEU A 355 6.54 -3.60 -9.81
CA LEU A 355 6.25 -2.55 -10.79
C LEU A 355 4.78 -2.18 -10.65
N LYS A 356 4.50 -0.92 -10.30
CA LYS A 356 3.14 -0.37 -10.31
C LYS A 356 2.97 0.45 -11.57
N ILE A 357 2.12 -0.01 -12.47
CA ILE A 357 1.89 0.63 -13.78
C ILE A 357 0.45 1.08 -13.95
N TYR A 358 0.21 1.93 -14.93
CA TYR A 358 -1.13 2.30 -15.39
C TYR A 358 -1.15 2.22 -16.92
N ALA A 359 -1.46 1.04 -17.45
CA ALA A 359 -1.29 0.71 -18.87
C ALA A 359 -2.50 -0.07 -19.43
N LEU A 360 -2.63 -0.08 -20.75
CA LEU A 360 -3.58 -0.94 -21.47
C LEU A 360 -3.11 -2.40 -21.40
N GLU A 361 -4.04 -3.35 -21.35
CA GLU A 361 -3.71 -4.78 -21.38
C GLU A 361 -3.95 -5.37 -22.77
N ALA A 362 -3.07 -6.29 -23.18
CA ALA A 362 -3.21 -7.08 -24.40
C ALA A 362 -2.53 -8.45 -24.22
N LEU A 363 -2.77 -9.36 -25.16
CA LEU A 363 -2.02 -10.61 -25.29
C LEU A 363 -1.03 -10.46 -26.45
N LYS A 364 0.20 -10.95 -26.27
CA LYS A 364 1.21 -10.92 -27.33
C LYS A 364 1.15 -12.16 -28.22
N ASN A 365 1.01 -13.34 -27.61
CA ASN A 365 1.14 -14.64 -28.28
C ASN A 365 -0.18 -15.43 -28.33
N GLY A 366 -1.31 -14.84 -27.90
CA GLY A 366 -2.61 -15.51 -27.80
C GLY A 366 -2.80 -16.24 -26.47
N GLU A 367 -3.73 -17.19 -26.40
CA GLU A 367 -4.02 -17.92 -25.16
C GLU A 367 -2.92 -18.94 -24.83
N GLN A 368 -2.31 -18.78 -23.66
CA GLN A 368 -1.36 -19.73 -23.10
C GLN A 368 -2.14 -20.86 -22.39
N GLN A 369 -1.75 -22.12 -22.61
CA GLN A 369 -2.31 -23.24 -21.85
C GLN A 369 -1.96 -23.07 -20.37
N THR A 370 -3.00 -23.06 -19.53
CA THR A 370 -2.85 -22.98 -18.09
C THR A 370 -2.93 -24.36 -17.47
N GLU A 371 -2.01 -24.64 -16.55
CA GLU A 371 -2.10 -25.81 -15.70
C GLU A 371 -2.78 -25.41 -14.39
N ALA A 372 -3.78 -26.20 -13.99
CA ALA A 372 -4.40 -26.03 -12.68
C ALA A 372 -3.36 -26.29 -11.59
N LYS A 373 -2.92 -25.23 -10.92
CA LYS A 373 -1.94 -25.29 -9.84
C LYS A 373 -2.63 -25.06 -8.51
N GLN A 374 -2.29 -25.89 -7.53
CA GLN A 374 -2.77 -25.75 -6.15
C GLN A 374 -1.60 -25.59 -5.20
N TRP A 375 -1.77 -24.74 -4.19
CA TRP A 375 -0.82 -24.56 -3.10
C TRP A 375 -1.50 -24.83 -1.77
N SER A 376 -0.97 -25.78 -1.01
CA SER A 376 -1.50 -26.10 0.33
C SER A 376 -0.82 -25.25 1.38
N TYR A 377 -1.59 -24.70 2.32
CA TYR A 377 -1.07 -23.84 3.38
C TYR A 377 -1.53 -24.25 4.78
N VAL A 378 -0.72 -23.87 5.76
CA VAL A 378 -0.98 -23.94 7.20
C VAL A 378 -0.63 -22.59 7.81
N LEU A 379 -1.63 -21.77 8.12
CA LEU A 379 -1.43 -20.50 8.82
C LEU A 379 -1.16 -20.78 10.29
N THR A 380 -0.07 -20.23 10.82
CA THR A 380 0.38 -20.45 12.20
C THR A 380 0.57 -19.16 12.98
N LYS A 381 0.63 -19.27 14.31
CA LYS A 381 0.97 -18.20 15.25
C LYS A 381 2.46 -17.81 15.20
N GLU A 382 3.28 -18.64 14.57
CA GLU A 382 4.73 -18.50 14.53
C GLU A 382 5.16 -17.18 13.88
N ASP A 383 6.07 -16.49 14.58
CA ASP A 383 6.69 -15.23 14.16
C ASP A 383 5.67 -14.12 13.82
N SER A 384 4.52 -14.13 14.49
CA SER A 384 3.55 -13.03 14.48
C SER A 384 4.23 -11.69 14.74
N GLN A 385 3.93 -10.69 13.91
CA GLN A 385 4.45 -9.32 13.95
C GLN A 385 5.98 -9.16 13.78
N LYS A 386 6.70 -10.24 13.46
CA LYS A 386 8.12 -10.19 13.14
C LYS A 386 8.36 -9.88 11.66
N VAL A 387 9.48 -9.22 11.40
CA VAL A 387 10.04 -9.05 10.05
C VAL A 387 10.42 -10.42 9.50
N ASN A 388 10.08 -10.65 8.24
CA ASN A 388 10.20 -11.92 7.53
C ASN A 388 9.59 -13.09 8.31
N GLY A 389 8.41 -12.85 8.90
CA GLY A 389 7.65 -13.85 9.63
C GLY A 389 7.48 -15.17 8.87
N PHE A 390 7.39 -16.26 9.63
CA PHE A 390 7.40 -17.63 9.12
C PHE A 390 6.28 -17.88 8.10
N THR A 391 6.60 -18.60 7.04
CA THR A 391 5.69 -18.90 5.92
C THR A 391 4.44 -19.67 6.36
N SER A 392 3.42 -19.64 5.50
CA SER A 392 2.27 -20.53 5.60
C SER A 392 2.40 -21.77 4.70
N ASP A 393 3.51 -21.95 3.98
CA ASP A 393 3.72 -23.14 3.15
C ASP A 393 3.64 -24.42 4.00
N ARG A 394 2.76 -25.35 3.59
CA ARG A 394 2.45 -26.54 4.38
C ARG A 394 3.68 -27.39 4.66
N ASP A 395 4.51 -27.64 3.65
CA ASP A 395 5.65 -28.54 3.77
C ASP A 395 6.70 -27.93 4.70
N GLN A 396 6.93 -26.62 4.62
CA GLN A 396 7.82 -25.92 5.54
C GLN A 396 7.29 -25.91 6.99
N VAL A 397 5.98 -25.72 7.18
CA VAL A 397 5.35 -25.75 8.51
C VAL A 397 5.46 -27.14 9.13
N LEU A 398 5.16 -28.20 8.36
CA LEU A 398 5.28 -29.58 8.82
C LEU A 398 6.73 -29.95 9.13
N LYS A 399 7.68 -29.54 8.28
CA LYS A 399 9.11 -29.74 8.51
C LYS A 399 9.63 -29.05 9.77
N LYS A 400 9.09 -27.88 10.12
CA LYS A 400 9.41 -27.17 11.37
C LYS A 400 8.82 -27.87 12.61
N GLY A 401 7.86 -28.78 12.44
CA GLY A 401 7.21 -29.49 13.55
C GLY A 401 6.34 -28.57 14.40
N VAL A 402 5.65 -27.60 13.77
CA VAL A 402 4.75 -26.69 14.48
C VAL A 402 3.61 -27.49 15.12
N LYS A 403 3.38 -27.28 16.42
CA LYS A 403 2.34 -27.95 17.19
C LYS A 403 0.94 -27.52 16.74
N GLU A 404 -0.04 -28.41 16.89
CA GLU A 404 -1.43 -28.19 16.46
C GLU A 404 -2.09 -26.97 17.14
N ASP A 405 -1.81 -26.74 18.42
CA ASP A 405 -2.30 -25.57 19.17
C ASP A 405 -1.73 -24.22 18.68
N ARG A 406 -0.71 -24.28 17.81
CA ARG A 406 -0.09 -23.13 17.14
C ARG A 406 -0.61 -22.91 15.72
N ILE A 407 -1.49 -23.78 15.23
CA ILE A 407 -2.16 -23.65 13.93
C ILE A 407 -3.42 -22.79 14.09
N LEU A 408 -3.61 -21.86 13.16
CA LEU A 408 -4.77 -20.98 13.09
C LEU A 408 -5.76 -21.46 12.01
N GLU A 409 -5.25 -21.86 10.85
CA GLU A 409 -6.05 -22.31 9.71
C GLU A 409 -5.23 -23.21 8.79
N GLN A 410 -5.89 -24.08 8.04
CA GLN A 410 -5.29 -24.91 6.99
C GLN A 410 -6.21 -24.93 5.78
N GLY A 411 -5.64 -24.95 4.57
CA GLY A 411 -6.43 -24.94 3.35
C GLY A 411 -5.60 -25.15 2.09
N THR A 412 -6.26 -24.99 0.95
CA THR A 412 -5.65 -25.09 -0.38
C THR A 412 -6.08 -23.89 -1.21
N TYR A 413 -5.08 -23.17 -1.72
CA TYR A 413 -5.26 -22.05 -2.63
C TYR A 413 -5.14 -22.54 -4.08
N ASN A 414 -6.13 -22.20 -4.92
CA ASN A 414 -6.06 -22.44 -6.35
C ASN A 414 -5.32 -21.28 -6.99
N VAL A 415 -4.12 -21.54 -7.52
CA VAL A 415 -3.28 -20.54 -8.16
C VAL A 415 -3.79 -20.32 -9.56
N ASP A 416 -4.33 -19.13 -9.80
CA ASP A 416 -4.72 -18.70 -11.13
C ASP A 416 -3.48 -18.35 -11.96
N THR A 417 -3.35 -18.97 -13.12
CA THR A 417 -2.26 -18.72 -14.08
C THR A 417 -2.78 -18.26 -15.43
N HIS A 418 -4.08 -17.94 -15.52
CA HIS A 418 -4.72 -17.52 -16.77
C HIS A 418 -4.64 -16.02 -16.97
N PRO A 419 -4.13 -15.55 -18.13
CA PRO A 419 -4.03 -14.12 -18.40
C PRO A 419 -5.39 -13.54 -18.79
N ASP A 420 -6.13 -13.01 -17.81
CA ASP A 420 -7.42 -12.37 -18.05
C ASP A 420 -7.22 -10.91 -18.51
N VAL A 421 -7.42 -10.62 -19.80
CA VAL A 421 -7.38 -9.24 -20.30
C VAL A 421 -8.57 -8.46 -19.74
N VAL A 422 -8.30 -7.32 -19.11
CA VAL A 422 -9.33 -6.36 -18.73
C VAL A 422 -9.44 -5.27 -19.78
N GLU A 423 -10.58 -5.20 -20.46
CA GLU A 423 -10.84 -4.18 -21.48
C GLU A 423 -10.86 -2.77 -20.88
N PHE A 424 -10.22 -1.85 -21.59
CA PHE A 424 -10.23 -0.43 -21.29
C PHE A 424 -11.54 0.21 -21.78
N ASP A 425 -12.25 0.86 -20.88
CA ASP A 425 -13.50 1.58 -21.15
C ASP A 425 -13.37 3.04 -20.67
N GLU A 426 -13.20 3.95 -21.61
CA GLU A 426 -13.06 5.40 -21.35
C GLU A 426 -14.36 6.04 -20.85
N ASP A 427 -15.49 5.55 -21.38
CA ASP A 427 -16.83 6.08 -21.11
C ASP A 427 -17.45 5.53 -19.82
N ALA A 428 -16.78 4.58 -19.17
CA ALA A 428 -17.21 4.01 -17.91
C ALA A 428 -17.51 5.11 -16.88
N GLY A 429 -18.75 5.20 -16.42
CA GLY A 429 -19.13 6.17 -15.38
C GLY A 429 -18.38 5.96 -14.06
N ARG A 430 -18.34 6.98 -13.19
CA ARG A 430 -17.57 6.96 -11.92
C ARG A 430 -17.81 5.71 -11.06
N ILE A 431 -19.05 5.23 -10.99
CA ILE A 431 -19.40 4.02 -10.23
C ILE A 431 -18.81 2.77 -10.88
N ALA A 432 -18.91 2.63 -12.21
CA ALA A 432 -18.35 1.50 -12.94
C ALA A 432 -16.82 1.45 -12.83
N ARG A 433 -16.15 2.62 -12.90
CA ARG A 433 -14.70 2.71 -12.69
C ARG A 433 -14.30 2.26 -11.29
N LYS A 434 -15.00 2.72 -10.24
CA LYS A 434 -14.76 2.32 -8.84
C LYS A 434 -14.91 0.81 -8.57
N LEU A 435 -15.58 0.07 -9.44
CA LEU A 435 -15.71 -1.39 -9.34
C LEU A 435 -14.52 -2.15 -9.97
N GLY A 436 -13.62 -1.47 -10.67
CA GLY A 436 -12.36 -2.03 -11.21
C GLY A 436 -12.50 -2.85 -12.50
N SER A 437 -13.71 -3.11 -12.97
CA SER A 437 -13.96 -4.03 -14.10
C SER A 437 -13.81 -3.41 -15.48
N LYS A 438 -13.21 -2.21 -15.59
CA LYS A 438 -13.27 -1.35 -16.79
C LYS A 438 -11.91 -0.81 -17.24
N GLY A 439 -10.84 -1.32 -16.64
CA GLY A 439 -9.46 -0.98 -17.01
C GLY A 439 -9.10 0.51 -16.92
N ASN A 440 -9.85 1.29 -16.13
CA ASN A 440 -9.63 2.73 -16.00
C ASN A 440 -10.10 3.26 -14.64
N ILE A 441 -9.53 2.75 -13.54
CA ILE A 441 -9.94 3.08 -12.17
C ILE A 441 -9.94 4.60 -11.86
N TYR A 442 -9.02 5.38 -12.46
CA TYR A 442 -8.86 6.82 -12.22
C TYR A 442 -9.39 7.72 -13.35
N GLY A 443 -10.03 7.15 -14.37
CA GLY A 443 -10.63 7.93 -15.46
C GLY A 443 -9.61 8.69 -16.32
N VAL A 444 -8.44 8.09 -16.55
CA VAL A 444 -7.44 8.59 -17.50
C VAL A 444 -7.98 8.41 -18.91
N LYS A 445 -7.84 9.44 -19.75
CA LYS A 445 -8.30 9.39 -21.14
C LYS A 445 -7.42 8.49 -21.99
N LYS A 446 -7.97 7.96 -23.08
CA LYS A 446 -7.24 7.02 -23.93
C LYS A 446 -5.97 7.65 -24.52
N GLU A 447 -6.01 8.92 -24.91
CA GLU A 447 -4.85 9.65 -25.45
C GLU A 447 -3.72 9.86 -24.44
N ASP A 448 -4.07 9.91 -23.15
CA ASP A 448 -3.14 10.11 -22.04
C ASP A 448 -2.54 8.79 -21.55
N MET A 449 -3.19 7.66 -21.85
CA MET A 449 -2.64 6.32 -21.64
C MET A 449 -1.39 6.13 -22.51
N LYS A 450 -0.32 5.59 -21.93
CA LYS A 450 0.93 5.31 -22.63
C LYS A 450 1.38 3.88 -22.34
N GLY A 451 1.56 3.13 -23.41
CA GLY A 451 2.07 1.77 -23.40
C GLY A 451 1.04 0.66 -23.27
N THR A 452 1.47 -0.51 -23.70
CA THR A 452 0.71 -1.75 -23.69
C THR A 452 1.44 -2.76 -22.83
N PHE A 453 0.73 -3.34 -21.86
CA PHE A 453 1.19 -4.43 -21.03
C PHE A 453 0.68 -5.75 -21.61
N TYR A 454 1.61 -6.56 -22.12
CA TYR A 454 1.34 -7.90 -22.63
C TYR A 454 1.28 -8.89 -21.47
N ILE A 455 0.06 -9.16 -20.99
CA ILE A 455 -0.17 -9.84 -19.70
C ILE A 455 0.22 -11.32 -19.72
N ASP A 456 0.28 -11.95 -20.88
CA ASP A 456 0.73 -13.33 -21.08
C ASP A 456 2.26 -13.47 -20.96
N THR A 457 3.00 -12.45 -21.41
CA THR A 457 4.47 -12.49 -21.50
C THR A 457 5.19 -11.69 -20.43
N GLY A 458 4.47 -10.85 -19.68
CA GLY A 458 5.09 -9.97 -18.70
C GLY A 458 5.88 -8.81 -19.31
N LEU A 459 5.73 -8.55 -20.61
CA LEU A 459 6.45 -7.51 -21.35
C LEU A 459 5.60 -6.24 -21.46
N ILE A 460 6.27 -5.08 -21.50
CA ILE A 460 5.61 -3.79 -21.64
C ILE A 460 6.26 -3.00 -22.78
N GLU A 461 5.45 -2.45 -23.67
CA GLU A 461 5.90 -1.73 -24.87
C GLU A 461 5.39 -0.30 -24.87
N GLY A 462 6.24 0.66 -25.27
CA GLY A 462 5.87 2.08 -25.43
C GLY A 462 5.38 2.77 -24.16
N TYR A 463 5.77 2.27 -22.98
CA TYR A 463 5.23 2.74 -21.70
C TYR A 463 5.90 4.01 -21.20
N SER A 464 5.05 4.88 -20.65
CA SER A 464 5.43 5.94 -19.73
C SER A 464 4.30 6.15 -18.75
N HIS A 465 4.57 6.76 -17.59
CA HIS A 465 3.48 7.10 -16.67
C HIS A 465 2.51 8.07 -17.37
N PRO A 466 1.18 7.81 -17.34
CA PRO A 466 0.22 8.71 -17.96
C PRO A 466 0.35 10.13 -17.40
N VAL A 467 0.31 11.13 -18.28
CA VAL A 467 0.36 12.54 -17.88
C VAL A 467 -1.03 12.96 -17.41
N HIS A 468 -1.34 12.64 -16.17
CA HIS A 468 -2.66 12.90 -15.60
C HIS A 468 -2.55 13.34 -14.14
N LYS A 469 -3.38 14.30 -13.70
CA LYS A 469 -3.34 14.87 -12.34
C LYS A 469 -3.56 13.85 -11.22
N SER A 470 -4.20 12.72 -11.54
CA SER A 470 -4.44 11.62 -10.60
C SER A 470 -3.30 10.58 -10.59
N ILE A 471 -2.27 10.73 -11.41
CA ILE A 471 -1.14 9.80 -11.45
C ILE A 471 0.05 10.45 -10.75
N THR A 472 0.45 9.85 -9.64
CA THR A 472 1.64 10.24 -8.88
C THR A 472 2.67 9.13 -8.98
N VAL A 473 3.93 9.52 -9.15
CA VAL A 473 5.06 8.59 -9.33
C VAL A 473 5.87 8.51 -8.04
N GLY A 474 6.03 7.29 -7.52
CA GLY A 474 6.96 6.97 -6.44
C GLY A 474 8.09 6.06 -6.93
N GLY A 475 8.72 5.35 -6.01
CA GLY A 475 9.77 4.38 -6.35
C GLY A 475 11.09 5.02 -6.79
N TYR A 476 11.90 4.24 -7.48
CA TYR A 476 13.16 4.70 -8.07
C TYR A 476 12.89 5.71 -9.19
N GLN A 477 13.50 6.88 -9.08
CA GLN A 477 13.26 7.99 -10.01
C GLN A 477 13.97 7.81 -11.36
N ASP A 478 14.99 6.95 -11.39
CA ASP A 478 15.84 6.67 -12.54
C ASP A 478 15.57 5.30 -13.17
N GLU A 479 14.47 4.63 -12.78
CA GLU A 479 14.00 3.37 -13.35
C GLU A 479 12.48 3.44 -13.60
N LEU A 480 12.10 3.61 -14.87
CA LEU A 480 10.71 3.53 -15.30
C LEU A 480 10.24 2.07 -15.32
N LEU A 481 11.02 1.22 -16.00
CA LEU A 481 10.87 -0.23 -16.08
C LEU A 481 12.27 -0.86 -16.07
N PRO A 482 12.45 -2.04 -15.45
CA PRO A 482 13.65 -2.85 -15.65
C PRO A 482 13.78 -3.29 -17.10
N ASP A 483 15.02 -3.38 -17.61
CA ASP A 483 15.30 -3.74 -19.01
C ASP A 483 14.65 -5.07 -19.42
N PHE A 484 14.61 -6.05 -18.52
CA PHE A 484 14.02 -7.36 -18.80
C PHE A 484 12.49 -7.32 -18.95
N VAL A 485 11.80 -6.25 -18.56
CA VAL A 485 10.34 -6.08 -18.77
C VAL A 485 10.05 -5.21 -19.98
N ASN A 486 11.01 -4.37 -20.40
CA ASN A 486 10.80 -3.37 -21.43
C ASN A 486 10.97 -3.95 -22.85
N ASN A 487 9.86 -4.15 -23.56
CA ASN A 487 9.87 -4.70 -24.92
C ASN A 487 10.62 -3.79 -25.90
N ASP A 488 10.61 -2.47 -25.67
CA ASP A 488 11.32 -1.51 -26.52
C ASP A 488 12.85 -1.72 -26.47
N VAL A 489 13.34 -2.31 -25.37
CA VAL A 489 14.77 -2.64 -25.17
C VAL A 489 15.08 -4.04 -25.70
N LEU A 490 14.18 -5.00 -25.48
CA LEU A 490 14.43 -6.40 -25.80
C LEU A 490 14.17 -6.75 -27.29
N GLY A 491 13.25 -6.05 -27.94
CA GLY A 491 12.87 -6.33 -29.34
C GLY A 491 12.29 -7.74 -29.56
N LEU A 492 11.69 -8.32 -28.51
CA LEU A 492 11.03 -9.63 -28.55
C LEU A 492 9.63 -9.54 -29.15
#